data_AF-A0A9D1KUF7-F1
#
_entry.id   AF-A0A9D1KUF7-F1
#
_cell.length_a   1.000
_cell.length_b   1.000
_cell.length_c   1.000
_cell.angle_alpha   90.00
_cell.angle_beta   90.00
_cell.angle_gamma   90.00
#
_symmetry.space_group_name_H-M   'P 1'
#
loop_
_entity.id
_entity.type
_entity.pdbx_description
1 polymer ?
#
loop_
_entity_poly.entity_id
_entity_poly.type
_entity_poly.pdbx_seq_one_letter_code
_entity_poly.pdbx_strand_id
1 'polypeptide(L)'
;MPFDKKAGAFAPAFLSNEPGALRGWRKGGEFVFYFFFDYFRGNDKEIKMKEEKREKGDLKTEVRVSVRKGTLAPEYLSILKEAGEASGNDTIVVTSTARTPYDQARIMFENLERTGVPYQQSQYRQPGREVIAVYKDLSDKKKNKGEIVFAMEQKIKYLGPENVSKHCSDKGNVADVAKSTLSYPQEFLRALRPKVAQVLDENGCFHVVFF
;
A
#
# COMPACT_ATOMS: atom_id res chain seq x y z
N MET A 1 58.05 8.64 -36.17
CA MET A 1 56.79 9.35 -36.49
C MET A 1 55.65 8.58 -35.81
N PRO A 2 55.04 9.13 -34.75
CA PRO A 2 54.17 8.35 -33.86
C PRO A 2 52.67 8.54 -34.14
N PHE A 3 51.94 7.49 -33.73
CA PHE A 3 50.51 7.28 -33.78
C PHE A 3 49.68 8.39 -33.13
N ASP A 4 48.54 8.69 -33.77
CA ASP A 4 47.54 9.67 -33.39
C ASP A 4 46.81 9.28 -32.09
N LYS A 5 46.77 10.22 -31.14
CA LYS A 5 46.08 10.14 -29.85
C LYS A 5 45.04 11.26 -29.80
N LYS A 6 43.75 10.93 -29.86
CA LYS A 6 42.70 11.66 -29.13
C LYS A 6 41.61 10.71 -28.61
N ALA A 7 42.01 9.89 -27.64
CA ALA A 7 41.09 9.37 -26.63
C ALA A 7 40.86 10.50 -25.62
N GLY A 8 39.64 11.02 -25.56
CA GLY A 8 39.18 11.88 -24.46
C GLY A 8 38.94 11.01 -23.23
N ALA A 9 39.70 11.27 -22.18
CA ALA A 9 39.62 10.58 -20.89
C ALA A 9 38.31 10.88 -20.16
N PHE A 10 37.68 9.87 -19.55
CA PHE A 10 36.90 10.02 -18.32
C PHE A 10 37.16 8.83 -17.40
N ALA A 11 37.36 9.15 -16.13
CA ALA A 11 37.90 8.33 -15.05
C ALA A 11 37.03 7.10 -14.67
N PRO A 12 37.62 6.08 -14.02
CA PRO A 12 36.88 4.90 -13.59
C PRO A 12 36.08 5.25 -12.32
N ALA A 13 34.76 5.10 -12.36
CA ALA A 13 33.94 5.12 -11.16
C ALA A 13 33.45 3.70 -10.87
N PHE A 14 33.96 3.15 -9.77
CA PHE A 14 33.46 1.98 -9.04
C PHE A 14 33.49 0.61 -9.75
N LEU A 15 34.67 -0.03 -9.70
CA LEU A 15 34.78 -1.49 -9.80
C LEU A 15 34.35 -2.10 -8.46
N SER A 16 33.10 -2.54 -8.34
CA SER A 16 32.76 -3.60 -7.38
C SER A 16 33.08 -4.95 -8.02
N ASN A 17 34.09 -5.65 -7.50
CA ASN A 17 34.40 -7.03 -7.85
C ASN A 17 33.49 -7.99 -7.06
N GLU A 18 32.19 -7.93 -7.32
CA GLU A 18 31.25 -8.96 -6.84
C GLU A 18 30.81 -9.87 -8.00
N PRO A 19 30.83 -11.20 -7.83
CA PRO A 19 30.24 -12.12 -8.80
C PRO A 19 28.73 -11.86 -8.88
N GLY A 20 28.24 -11.52 -10.08
CA GLY A 20 26.82 -11.23 -10.35
C GLY A 20 26.51 -9.79 -10.82
N ALA A 21 27.51 -8.92 -11.00
CA ALA A 21 27.26 -7.56 -11.46
C ALA A 21 26.86 -7.47 -12.95
N LEU A 22 25.66 -6.95 -13.21
CA LEU A 22 25.15 -6.60 -14.54
C LEU A 22 26.03 -5.52 -15.20
N ARG A 23 26.58 -5.81 -16.38
CA ARG A 23 27.24 -4.82 -17.23
C ARG A 23 26.42 -4.58 -18.48
N GLY A 24 25.75 -3.43 -18.54
CA GLY A 24 25.07 -2.94 -19.73
C GLY A 24 25.91 -1.90 -20.45
N TRP A 25 26.00 -2.01 -21.78
CA TRP A 25 26.53 -0.93 -22.63
C TRP A 25 25.44 -0.47 -23.59
N ARG A 26 25.41 0.84 -23.85
CA ARG A 26 24.41 1.48 -24.69
C ARG A 26 24.97 1.65 -26.10
N LYS A 27 24.38 0.97 -27.09
CA LYS A 27 24.65 1.21 -28.51
C LYS A 27 23.31 1.36 -29.24
N GLY A 28 23.05 2.52 -29.83
CA GLY A 28 21.90 2.71 -30.74
C GLY A 28 20.49 2.70 -30.14
N GLY A 29 20.31 2.83 -28.83
CA GLY A 29 18.99 3.01 -28.20
C GLY A 29 18.34 1.75 -27.61
N GLU A 30 18.95 0.57 -27.78
CA GLU A 30 18.54 -0.67 -27.10
C GLU A 30 19.50 -1.02 -25.95
N PHE A 31 18.94 -1.57 -24.87
CA PHE A 31 19.69 -2.11 -23.73
C PHE A 31 19.89 -3.60 -23.94
N VAL A 32 21.14 -4.01 -24.14
CA VAL A 32 21.53 -5.43 -24.22
C VAL A 32 22.22 -5.79 -22.89
N PHE A 33 21.65 -6.74 -22.16
CA PHE A 33 22.24 -7.29 -20.94
C PHE A 33 22.89 -8.64 -21.26
N TYR A 34 24.17 -8.78 -20.89
CA TYR A 34 24.87 -10.06 -20.93
C TYR A 34 24.98 -10.62 -19.51
N PHE A 35 24.51 -11.85 -19.31
CA PHE A 35 24.80 -12.63 -18.11
C PHE A 35 26.07 -13.45 -18.34
N PHE A 36 27.07 -13.26 -17.50
CA PHE A 36 28.28 -14.10 -17.47
C PHE A 36 28.06 -15.16 -16.39
N PHE A 37 27.78 -16.40 -16.78
CA PHE A 37 27.82 -17.53 -15.86
C PHE A 37 29.23 -18.10 -15.86
N ASP A 38 30.00 -17.83 -14.81
CA ASP A 38 31.25 -18.55 -14.54
C ASP A 38 30.91 -19.96 -14.05
N TYR A 39 30.96 -20.93 -14.95
CA TYR A 39 31.01 -22.35 -14.61
C TYR A 39 32.47 -22.80 -14.70
N PHE A 40 33.18 -22.79 -13.57
CA PHE A 40 34.55 -23.29 -13.54
C PHE A 40 34.62 -24.82 -13.57
N ARG A 41 35.09 -25.29 -14.73
CA ARG A 41 36.12 -26.33 -14.94
C ARG A 41 35.69 -27.81 -15.05
N GLY A 42 35.73 -28.31 -16.28
CA GLY A 42 35.88 -29.73 -16.61
C GLY A 42 35.77 -30.03 -18.11
N ASN A 43 36.87 -29.81 -18.85
CA ASN A 43 37.19 -30.26 -20.22
C ASN A 43 36.23 -29.95 -21.40
N ASP A 44 36.70 -29.04 -22.25
CA ASP A 44 36.60 -29.03 -23.72
C ASP A 44 35.28 -29.49 -24.36
N LYS A 45 34.24 -28.65 -24.36
CA LYS A 45 33.19 -28.66 -25.41
C LYS A 45 32.66 -27.25 -25.67
N GLU A 46 32.56 -26.92 -26.95
CA GLU A 46 32.01 -25.68 -27.53
C GLU A 46 30.94 -24.99 -26.68
N ILE A 47 31.19 -23.73 -26.31
CA ILE A 47 30.16 -22.85 -25.78
C ILE A 47 29.24 -22.47 -26.95
N LYS A 48 28.15 -23.22 -27.12
CA LYS A 48 27.05 -22.81 -27.99
C LYS A 48 26.32 -21.64 -27.33
N MET A 49 26.63 -20.43 -27.78
CA MET A 49 25.80 -19.25 -27.48
C MET A 49 24.40 -19.48 -28.08
N LYS A 50 23.41 -19.74 -27.23
CA LYS A 50 22.01 -19.53 -27.60
C LYS A 50 21.70 -18.05 -27.36
N GLU A 51 21.54 -17.29 -28.44
CA GLU A 51 20.84 -16.01 -28.38
C GLU A 51 19.37 -16.30 -28.04
N GLU A 52 19.04 -16.23 -26.75
CA GLU A 52 17.65 -16.22 -26.32
C GLU A 52 17.17 -14.76 -26.38
N LYS A 53 16.59 -14.37 -27.52
CA LYS A 53 15.83 -13.12 -27.63
C LYS A 53 14.62 -13.23 -26.69
N ARG A 54 14.73 -12.66 -25.50
CA ARG A 54 13.58 -12.42 -24.65
C ARG A 54 12.96 -11.11 -25.09
N GLU A 55 11.83 -11.20 -25.77
CA GLU A 55 10.97 -10.05 -26.03
C GLU A 55 10.57 -9.40 -24.70
N LYS A 56 10.31 -8.09 -24.73
CA LYS A 56 10.03 -7.24 -23.58
C LYS A 56 8.61 -7.45 -23.01
N GLY A 57 8.21 -8.71 -22.84
CA GLY A 57 7.00 -9.16 -22.16
C GLY A 57 7.36 -10.29 -21.21
N ASP A 58 6.71 -10.36 -20.06
CA ASP A 58 6.80 -11.44 -19.06
C ASP A 58 7.88 -11.36 -17.96
N LEU A 59 8.18 -10.15 -17.50
CA LEU A 59 8.35 -9.98 -16.05
C LEU A 59 7.04 -9.42 -15.49
N LYS A 60 6.05 -10.30 -15.27
CA LYS A 60 4.93 -9.97 -14.39
C LYS A 60 5.51 -9.77 -12.99
N THR A 61 5.79 -8.52 -12.64
CA THR A 61 5.97 -8.13 -11.24
C THR A 61 4.67 -8.46 -10.52
N GLU A 62 4.72 -9.43 -9.60
CA GLU A 62 3.56 -9.77 -8.77
C GLU A 62 3.13 -8.51 -8.01
N VAL A 63 1.85 -8.16 -8.10
CA VAL A 63 1.32 -7.00 -7.37
C VAL A 63 1.40 -7.27 -5.87
N ARG A 64 2.13 -6.40 -5.17
CA ARG A 64 2.28 -6.46 -3.72
C ARG A 64 1.20 -5.63 -3.05
N VAL A 65 0.34 -6.29 -2.29
CA VAL A 65 -0.60 -5.63 -1.37
C VAL A 65 -0.02 -5.66 0.04
N SER A 66 0.04 -4.49 0.69
CA SER A 66 0.48 -4.36 2.09
C SER A 66 -0.61 -3.74 2.94
N VAL A 67 -0.95 -4.36 4.07
CA VAL A 67 -1.95 -3.87 5.02
C VAL A 67 -1.22 -3.35 6.26
N ARG A 68 -1.33 -2.06 6.54
CA ARG A 68 -0.63 -1.41 7.66
C ARG A 68 -1.33 -1.60 9.00
N LYS A 69 -2.66 -1.61 9.00
CA LYS A 69 -3.48 -1.64 10.21
C LYS A 69 -4.67 -2.56 10.00
N GLY A 70 -4.82 -3.55 10.89
CA GLY A 70 -5.86 -4.56 10.83
C GLY A 70 -5.54 -5.67 9.85
N THR A 71 -6.56 -6.49 9.56
CA THR A 71 -6.49 -7.62 8.64
C THR A 71 -7.59 -7.46 7.61
N LEU A 72 -7.32 -7.93 6.39
CA LEU A 72 -8.30 -7.99 5.32
C LEU A 72 -8.41 -9.45 4.85
N ALA A 73 -9.61 -9.91 4.56
CA ALA A 73 -9.85 -11.29 4.15
C ALA A 73 -9.13 -11.61 2.82
N PRO A 74 -8.62 -12.85 2.61
CA PRO A 74 -7.86 -13.22 1.41
C PRO A 74 -8.57 -12.91 0.09
N GLU A 75 -9.89 -13.07 0.03
CA GLU A 75 -10.74 -12.77 -1.12
C GLU A 75 -10.67 -11.29 -1.51
N TYR A 76 -10.67 -10.39 -0.53
CA TYR A 76 -10.57 -8.95 -0.76
C TYR A 76 -9.15 -8.55 -1.18
N LEU A 77 -8.13 -9.23 -0.66
CA LEU A 77 -6.75 -9.07 -1.13
C LEU A 77 -6.60 -9.50 -2.60
N SER A 78 -7.27 -10.57 -3.05
CA SER A 78 -7.30 -10.99 -4.46
C SER A 78 -7.91 -9.91 -5.35
N ILE A 79 -9.06 -9.33 -4.95
CA ILE A 79 -9.70 -8.24 -5.69
C ILE A 79 -8.76 -7.05 -5.86
N LEU A 80 -8.04 -6.65 -4.81
CA LEU A 80 -7.06 -5.57 -4.88
C LEU A 80 -5.88 -5.92 -5.79
N LYS A 81 -5.35 -7.14 -5.70
CA LYS A 81 -4.27 -7.62 -6.58
C LYS A 81 -4.69 -7.57 -8.05
N GLU A 82 -5.84 -8.13 -8.38
CA GLU A 82 -6.39 -8.14 -9.75
C GLU A 82 -6.61 -6.72 -10.29
N ALA A 83 -7.11 -5.80 -9.45
CA ALA A 83 -7.26 -4.40 -9.83
C ALA A 83 -5.89 -3.72 -10.05
N GLY A 84 -4.89 -4.05 -9.24
CA GLY A 84 -3.51 -3.59 -9.41
C GLY A 84 -2.91 -4.07 -10.72
N GLU A 85 -3.06 -5.36 -11.03
CA GLU A 85 -2.53 -5.98 -12.26
C GLU A 85 -3.17 -5.35 -13.50
N ALA A 86 -4.50 -5.22 -13.50
CA ALA A 86 -5.25 -4.63 -14.61
C ALA A 86 -4.94 -3.14 -14.84
N SER A 87 -4.42 -2.45 -13.83
CA SER A 87 -4.12 -1.01 -13.88
C SER A 87 -2.63 -0.68 -13.95
N GLY A 88 -1.74 -1.68 -13.93
CA GLY A 88 -0.30 -1.48 -13.91
C GLY A 88 0.24 -0.90 -12.59
N ASN A 89 -0.45 -1.15 -11.47
CA ASN A 89 0.00 -0.75 -10.13
C ASN A 89 0.64 -1.93 -9.41
N ASP A 90 1.98 -1.97 -9.35
CA ASP A 90 2.74 -3.05 -8.71
C ASP A 90 2.65 -3.05 -7.18
N THR A 91 2.31 -1.92 -6.57
CA THR A 91 2.22 -1.77 -5.12
C THR A 91 0.91 -1.13 -4.70
N ILE A 92 0.23 -1.78 -3.77
CA ILE A 92 -1.01 -1.30 -3.16
C ILE A 92 -0.79 -1.25 -1.65
N VAL A 93 -1.08 -0.10 -1.05
CA VAL A 93 -0.96 0.09 0.40
C VAL A 93 -2.34 0.35 0.98
N VAL A 94 -2.82 -0.61 1.76
CA VAL A 94 -4.02 -0.48 2.59
C VAL A 94 -3.61 0.14 3.92
N THR A 95 -4.09 1.35 4.18
CA THR A 95 -3.72 2.13 5.38
C THR A 95 -4.58 1.80 6.59
N SER A 96 -5.83 1.40 6.35
CA SER A 96 -6.76 0.97 7.40
C SER A 96 -7.82 0.02 6.85
N THR A 97 -8.31 -0.90 7.68
CA THR A 97 -9.41 -1.81 7.34
C THR A 97 -10.63 -1.54 8.23
N ALA A 98 -11.68 -2.35 8.09
CA ALA A 98 -12.82 -2.35 8.99
C ALA A 98 -12.36 -2.52 10.45
N ARG A 99 -13.00 -1.76 11.33
CA ARG A 99 -12.75 -1.68 12.76
C ARG A 99 -13.93 -2.25 13.49
N THR A 100 -13.62 -2.98 14.56
CA THR A 100 -14.61 -3.32 15.56
C THR A 100 -15.10 -2.05 16.28
N PRO A 101 -16.28 -2.06 16.91
CA PRO A 101 -16.73 -0.98 17.78
C PRO A 101 -15.69 -0.60 18.85
N TYR A 102 -14.99 -1.60 19.40
CA TYR A 102 -13.93 -1.39 20.38
C TYR A 102 -12.73 -0.64 19.78
N ASP A 103 -12.24 -1.06 18.61
CA ASP A 103 -11.13 -0.38 17.92
C ASP A 103 -11.50 1.05 17.54
N GLN A 104 -12.73 1.26 17.08
CA GLN A 104 -13.24 2.60 16.76
C GLN A 104 -13.27 3.48 18.02
N ALA A 105 -13.76 2.96 19.16
CA ALA A 105 -13.75 3.68 20.44
C ALA A 105 -12.32 4.05 20.87
N ARG A 106 -11.38 3.10 20.81
CA ARG A 106 -9.98 3.32 21.15
C ARG A 106 -9.33 4.39 20.27
N ILE A 107 -9.56 4.35 18.96
CA ILE A 107 -9.02 5.35 18.01
C ILE A 107 -9.63 6.73 18.26
N MET A 108 -10.94 6.80 18.53
CA MET A 108 -11.60 8.06 18.88
C MET A 108 -11.01 8.64 20.16
N PHE A 109 -10.81 7.83 21.19
CA PHE A 109 -10.15 8.25 22.43
C PHE A 109 -8.74 8.80 22.16
N GLU A 110 -7.89 8.07 21.45
CA GLU A 110 -6.52 8.50 21.14
C GLU A 110 -6.48 9.78 20.30
N ASN A 111 -7.43 9.97 19.38
CA ASN A 111 -7.55 11.20 18.61
C ASN A 111 -8.01 12.38 19.46
N LEU A 112 -8.92 12.17 20.40
CA LEU A 112 -9.38 13.18 21.35
C LEU A 112 -8.24 13.64 22.26
N GLU A 113 -7.45 12.72 22.79
CA GLU A 113 -6.25 13.04 23.58
C GLU A 113 -5.21 13.83 22.77
N ARG A 114 -5.02 13.47 21.50
CA ARG A 114 -3.99 14.06 20.64
C ARG A 114 -4.36 15.42 20.07
N THR A 115 -5.64 15.66 19.77
CA THR A 115 -6.09 16.84 18.99
C THR A 115 -7.16 17.68 19.69
N GLY A 116 -7.71 17.19 20.80
CA GLY A 116 -8.73 17.87 21.59
C GLY A 116 -10.16 17.67 21.07
N VAL A 117 -11.11 17.88 21.98
CA VAL A 117 -12.56 17.77 21.73
C VAL A 117 -13.05 18.69 20.60
N PRO A 118 -12.71 20.00 20.55
CA PRO A 118 -13.25 20.89 19.53
C PRO A 118 -12.90 20.46 18.11
N TYR A 119 -11.65 20.02 17.89
CA TYR A 119 -11.21 19.54 16.59
C TYR A 119 -11.96 18.27 16.18
N GLN A 120 -12.08 17.28 17.07
CA GLN A 120 -12.77 16.03 16.73
C GLN A 120 -14.27 16.23 16.50
N GLN A 121 -14.92 17.17 17.21
CA GLN A 121 -16.33 17.50 16.94
C GLN A 121 -16.55 18.03 15.51
N SER A 122 -15.57 18.72 14.92
CA SER A 122 -15.67 19.19 13.54
C SER A 122 -15.49 18.07 12.51
N GLN A 123 -14.81 16.98 12.86
CA GLN A 123 -14.55 15.84 11.97
C GLN A 123 -15.73 14.86 11.91
N TYR A 124 -16.48 14.73 13.00
CA TYR A 124 -17.57 13.75 13.10
C TYR A 124 -18.95 14.35 12.81
N ARG A 125 -19.81 13.54 12.18
CA ARG A 125 -21.26 13.78 12.11
C ARG A 125 -21.91 13.52 13.48
N GLN A 126 -23.21 13.78 13.58
CA GLN A 126 -23.95 13.72 14.85
C GLN A 126 -23.74 12.43 15.67
N PRO A 127 -23.80 11.21 15.10
CA PRO A 127 -23.58 10.00 15.90
C PRO A 127 -22.18 9.93 16.53
N GLY A 128 -21.14 10.31 15.78
CA GLY A 128 -19.79 10.39 16.33
C GLY A 128 -19.64 11.48 17.39
N ARG A 129 -20.34 12.62 17.27
CA ARG A 129 -20.35 13.66 18.29
C ARG A 129 -20.99 13.21 19.60
N GLU A 130 -21.98 12.33 19.55
CA GLU A 130 -22.56 11.73 20.76
C GLU A 130 -21.56 10.82 21.49
N VAL A 131 -20.73 10.08 20.75
CA VAL A 131 -19.64 9.29 21.34
C VAL A 131 -18.59 10.21 21.97
N ILE A 132 -18.27 11.33 21.34
CA ILE A 132 -17.37 12.36 21.92
C ILE A 132 -17.98 12.97 23.19
N ALA A 133 -19.30 13.13 23.26
CA ALA A 133 -19.96 13.61 24.47
C ALA A 133 -19.80 12.63 25.64
N VAL A 134 -19.84 11.32 25.39
CA VAL A 134 -19.54 10.28 26.40
C VAL A 134 -18.11 10.41 26.91
N TYR A 135 -17.14 10.60 26.01
CA TYR A 135 -15.75 10.89 26.41
C TYR A 135 -15.68 12.12 27.32
N LYS A 136 -16.30 13.23 26.92
CA LYS A 136 -16.24 14.48 27.68
C LYS A 136 -16.82 14.32 29.09
N ASP A 137 -18.01 13.74 29.22
CA ASP A 137 -18.67 13.53 30.52
C ASP A 137 -17.82 12.65 31.46
N LEU A 138 -17.25 11.55 30.94
CA LEU A 138 -16.46 10.62 31.77
C LEU A 138 -15.06 11.15 32.08
N SER A 139 -14.45 11.92 31.17
CA SER A 139 -13.20 12.63 31.42
C SER A 139 -13.37 13.73 32.47
N ASP A 140 -14.47 14.49 32.43
CA ASP A 140 -14.82 15.50 33.44
C ASP A 140 -14.98 14.83 34.84
N LYS A 141 -15.44 13.57 34.86
CA LYS A 141 -15.54 12.70 36.06
C LYS A 141 -14.24 11.98 36.43
N LYS A 142 -13.12 12.25 35.72
CA LYS A 142 -11.81 11.62 35.93
C LYS A 142 -11.84 10.09 35.90
N LYS A 143 -12.71 9.51 35.07
CA LYS A 143 -12.74 8.07 34.84
C LYS A 143 -11.47 7.60 34.14
N ASN A 144 -11.10 6.34 34.34
CA ASN A 144 -9.89 5.82 33.71
C ASN A 144 -10.15 5.50 32.22
N LYS A 145 -9.07 5.40 31.44
CA LYS A 145 -9.12 5.11 29.99
C LYS A 145 -9.99 3.89 29.64
N GLY A 146 -9.89 2.81 30.40
CA GLY A 146 -10.64 1.58 30.14
C GLY A 146 -12.15 1.78 30.29
N GLU A 147 -12.59 2.46 31.35
CA GLU A 147 -14.00 2.81 31.56
C GLU A 147 -14.53 3.71 30.44
N ILE A 148 -13.74 4.71 30.02
CA ILE A 148 -14.14 5.65 28.96
C ILE A 148 -14.28 4.93 27.63
N VAL A 149 -13.27 4.15 27.23
CA VAL A 149 -13.28 3.41 25.96
C VAL A 149 -14.43 2.40 25.93
N PHE A 150 -14.68 1.69 27.03
CA PHE A 150 -15.82 0.76 27.12
C PHE A 150 -17.16 1.48 26.95
N ALA A 151 -17.36 2.61 27.63
CA ALA A 151 -18.60 3.37 27.50
C ALA A 151 -18.79 3.94 26.08
N MET A 152 -17.70 4.41 25.45
CA MET A 152 -17.70 4.84 24.05
C MET A 152 -18.06 3.68 23.12
N GLU A 153 -17.50 2.48 23.33
CA GLU A 153 -17.85 1.28 22.56
C GLU A 153 -19.35 0.95 22.68
N GLN A 154 -19.91 0.95 23.90
CA GLN A 154 -21.34 0.70 24.09
C GLN A 154 -22.19 1.74 23.37
N LYS A 155 -21.77 3.01 23.39
CA LYS A 155 -22.45 4.08 22.65
C LYS A 155 -22.37 3.87 21.14
N ILE A 156 -21.24 3.41 20.61
CA ILE A 156 -21.07 3.07 19.19
C ILE A 156 -22.02 1.93 18.79
N LYS A 157 -22.05 0.85 19.59
CA LYS A 157 -22.96 -0.28 19.36
C LYS A 157 -24.42 0.16 19.36
N TYR A 158 -24.81 1.01 20.32
CA TYR A 158 -26.16 1.54 20.43
C TYR A 158 -26.57 2.41 19.23
N LEU A 159 -25.66 3.24 18.72
CA LEU A 159 -25.93 4.14 17.60
C LEU A 159 -25.88 3.48 16.22
N GLY A 160 -25.38 2.25 16.14
CA GLY A 160 -25.00 1.62 14.88
C GLY A 160 -23.56 1.99 14.50
N PRO A 161 -22.62 1.02 14.46
CA PRO A 161 -21.21 1.24 14.09
C PRO A 161 -21.04 2.08 12.82
N GLU A 162 -21.76 1.72 11.76
CA GLU A 162 -21.71 2.35 10.44
C GLU A 162 -22.17 3.82 10.45
N ASN A 163 -23.02 4.20 11.42
CA ASN A 163 -23.48 5.58 11.59
C ASN A 163 -22.43 6.46 12.25
N VAL A 164 -21.56 5.87 13.08
CA VAL A 164 -20.47 6.59 13.77
C VAL A 164 -19.27 6.77 12.85
N SER A 165 -18.91 5.74 12.09
CA SER A 165 -17.75 5.74 11.21
C SER A 165 -17.95 4.73 10.09
N LYS A 166 -17.64 5.12 8.84
CA LYS A 166 -17.66 4.18 7.70
C LYS A 166 -16.69 3.00 7.86
N HIS A 167 -15.67 3.17 8.71
CA HIS A 167 -14.74 2.10 9.05
C HIS A 167 -15.26 1.19 10.15
N CYS A 168 -16.25 1.59 10.92
CA CYS A 168 -16.76 0.77 12.01
C CYS A 168 -17.87 -0.11 11.45
N SER A 169 -17.54 -1.36 11.15
CA SER A 169 -18.44 -2.32 10.54
C SER A 169 -18.09 -3.71 11.06
N ASP A 170 -19.10 -4.48 11.42
CA ASP A 170 -18.93 -5.86 11.87
C ASP A 170 -18.63 -6.83 10.71
N LYS A 171 -18.74 -6.37 9.45
CA LYS A 171 -18.57 -7.20 8.25
C LYS A 171 -17.13 -7.42 7.82
N GLY A 172 -16.16 -6.65 8.34
CA GLY A 172 -14.76 -6.81 7.93
C GLY A 172 -14.45 -6.36 6.48
N ASN A 173 -15.43 -5.79 5.78
CA ASN A 173 -15.43 -5.60 4.33
C ASN A 173 -15.01 -4.20 3.87
N VAL A 174 -14.22 -3.49 4.67
CA VAL A 174 -13.83 -2.10 4.36
C VAL A 174 -12.30 -1.97 4.33
N ALA A 175 -11.78 -1.23 3.36
CA ALA A 175 -10.35 -0.91 3.27
C ALA A 175 -10.11 0.50 2.70
N ASP A 176 -9.14 1.23 3.27
CA ASP A 176 -8.61 2.46 2.68
C ASP A 176 -7.32 2.19 1.91
N VAL A 177 -7.35 2.38 0.61
CA VAL A 177 -6.16 2.30 -0.25
C VAL A 177 -5.55 3.69 -0.41
N ALA A 178 -4.27 3.86 -0.08
CA ALA A 178 -3.57 5.13 -0.24
C ALA A 178 -3.38 5.47 -1.72
N LYS A 179 -3.91 6.62 -2.18
CA LYS A 179 -3.72 7.07 -3.57
C LYS A 179 -2.27 7.43 -3.88
N SER A 180 -1.56 7.96 -2.88
CA SER A 180 -0.15 8.39 -3.02
C SER A 180 0.82 7.25 -3.29
N THR A 181 0.41 5.99 -3.13
CA THR A 181 1.25 4.82 -3.39
C THR A 181 0.92 4.15 -4.73
N LEU A 182 -0.10 4.64 -5.45
CA LEU A 182 -0.51 4.12 -6.75
C LEU A 182 0.15 4.95 -7.86
N SER A 183 0.83 4.28 -8.79
CA SER A 183 1.38 4.88 -10.01
C SER A 183 0.27 5.38 -10.94
N TYR A 184 -0.85 4.64 -11.02
CA TYR A 184 -1.99 4.95 -11.88
C TYR A 184 -3.31 4.89 -11.08
N PRO A 185 -3.61 5.90 -10.24
CA PRO A 185 -4.76 5.86 -9.33
C PRO A 185 -6.12 5.75 -10.04
N GLN A 186 -6.30 6.43 -11.17
CA GLN A 186 -7.58 6.43 -11.90
C GLN A 186 -7.82 5.12 -12.65
N GLU A 187 -6.76 4.52 -13.20
CA GLU A 187 -6.82 3.20 -13.81
C GLU A 187 -7.14 2.12 -12.78
N PHE A 188 -6.53 2.22 -11.59
CA PHE A 188 -6.86 1.36 -10.46
C PHE A 188 -8.33 1.49 -10.06
N LEU A 189 -8.84 2.72 -9.93
CA LEU A 189 -10.24 2.97 -9.59
C LEU A 189 -11.20 2.39 -10.65
N ARG A 190 -10.87 2.53 -11.94
CA ARG A 190 -11.66 1.97 -13.05
C ARG A 190 -11.70 0.45 -13.00
N ALA A 191 -10.57 -0.20 -12.74
CA ALA A 191 -10.46 -1.65 -12.62
C ALA A 191 -11.16 -2.20 -11.35
N LEU A 192 -11.13 -1.43 -10.25
CA LEU A 192 -11.68 -1.85 -8.96
C LEU A 192 -13.20 -1.73 -8.87
N ARG A 193 -13.78 -0.64 -9.40
CA ARG A 193 -15.22 -0.33 -9.29
C ARG A 193 -16.18 -1.48 -9.62
N PRO A 194 -16.00 -2.29 -10.69
CA PRO A 194 -16.93 -3.38 -10.99
C PRO A 194 -16.80 -4.59 -10.06
N LYS A 195 -15.77 -4.65 -9.21
CA LYS A 195 -15.44 -5.81 -8.35
C LYS A 195 -15.83 -5.61 -6.88
N VAL A 196 -16.41 -4.46 -6.52
CA VAL A 196 -16.68 -4.08 -5.13
C VAL A 196 -18.06 -3.43 -5.01
N ALA A 197 -18.61 -3.40 -3.80
CA ALA A 197 -19.93 -2.82 -3.55
C ALA A 197 -19.91 -1.28 -3.67
N GLN A 198 -18.85 -0.64 -3.19
CA GLN A 198 -18.72 0.82 -3.24
C GLN A 198 -17.24 1.25 -3.21
N VAL A 199 -16.94 2.37 -3.87
CA VAL A 199 -15.68 3.10 -3.68
C VAL A 199 -15.97 4.58 -3.52
N LEU A 200 -15.44 5.19 -2.46
CA LEU A 200 -15.46 6.64 -2.25
C LEU A 200 -14.05 7.19 -2.40
N ASP A 201 -13.91 8.28 -3.16
CA ASP A 201 -12.64 8.98 -3.33
C ASP A 201 -12.57 10.16 -2.35
N GLU A 202 -11.91 9.97 -1.21
CA GLU A 202 -11.88 10.96 -0.13
C GLU A 202 -10.55 10.94 0.63
N ASN A 203 -10.11 12.10 1.14
CA ASN A 203 -8.98 12.21 2.08
C ASN A 203 -7.67 11.55 1.64
N GLY A 204 -7.36 11.59 0.33
CA GLY A 204 -6.13 10.98 -0.19
C GLY A 204 -6.16 9.45 -0.28
N CYS A 205 -7.31 8.83 -0.03
CA CYS A 205 -7.51 7.39 -0.12
C CYS A 205 -8.70 7.04 -1.03
N PHE A 206 -8.71 5.80 -1.53
CA PHE A 206 -9.92 5.16 -2.00
C PHE A 206 -10.49 4.35 -0.83
N HIS A 207 -11.66 4.75 -0.34
CA HIS A 207 -12.42 4.03 0.67
C HIS A 207 -13.27 2.97 -0.02
N VAL A 208 -12.86 1.71 0.12
CA VAL A 208 -13.41 0.56 -0.59
C VAL A 208 -14.30 -0.24 0.34
N VAL A 209 -15.52 -0.54 -0.10
CA VAL A 209 -16.44 -1.48 0.56
C VAL A 209 -16.62 -2.68 -0.35
N PHE A 210 -16.17 -3.84 0.10
CA PHE A 210 -16.32 -5.12 -0.59
C PHE A 210 -17.73 -5.71 -0.37
N PHE A 211 -18.12 -6.68 -1.18
CA PHE A 211 -19.39 -7.40 -1.03
C PHE A 211 -19.43 -8.24 0.27
#